data_AF-A0A7C3A228-F1
#
_entry.id   AF-A0A7C3A228-F1
#
_cell.length_a   1.000
_cell.length_b   1.000
_cell.length_c   1.000
_cell.angle_alpha   90.00
_cell.angle_beta   90.00
_cell.angle_gamma   90.00
#
_symmetry.space_group_name_H-M   'P 1'
#
loop_
_entity.id
_entity.type
_entity.pdbx_description
1 polymer ?
#
loop_
_entity_poly.entity_id
_entity_poly.type
_entity_poly.pdbx_seq_one_letter_code
_entity_poly.pdbx_strand_id
1 'polypeptide(L)'
;MFVRKISLSRFRGVRETERPIELGRFNVLLGRNNSGKTTVLEALSLLPHPDLGLPWVYEGKKRHEIITEVLHDGRLATSIYKYSGEAEALYHIELGGVSSRAKVKIRPEGCAFYLKEERASPNYTLLKMKEWGFMDQEGDLRALSNLVLFIPSSGDFIRRLIDGAYRNFELIESVGAHNRVVREVINKCIDEEFTEVVPVKQELRLRKEYPDRSSFHVRLKDVGDGLERAVSVLLWLDVLRPKLVLWDDIEAN
;
A
#
# COMPACT_ATOMS: atom_id res chain seq x y z
N MET A 1 -1.49 15.28 8.19
CA MET A 1 -1.80 13.85 8.41
C MET A 1 -2.72 13.44 7.27
N PHE A 2 -2.26 12.62 6.31
CA PHE A 2 -2.90 12.52 4.99
C PHE A 2 -4.43 12.35 5.00
N VAL A 3 -4.96 11.37 5.74
CA VAL A 3 -6.41 11.14 5.89
C VAL A 3 -6.78 11.21 7.35
N ARG A 4 -7.76 12.05 7.70
CA ARG A 4 -8.18 12.32 9.07
C ARG A 4 -9.45 11.59 9.49
N LYS A 5 -10.39 11.46 8.57
CA LYS A 5 -11.66 10.74 8.79
C LYS A 5 -12.08 9.99 7.53
N ILE A 6 -12.79 8.89 7.71
CA ILE A 6 -13.45 8.15 6.63
C ILE A 6 -14.88 7.78 7.03
N SER A 7 -15.81 7.94 6.10
CA SER A 7 -17.19 7.44 6.20
C SER A 7 -17.48 6.52 5.04
N LEU A 8 -18.22 5.44 5.29
CA LEU A 8 -18.57 4.46 4.27
C LEU A 8 -20.09 4.35 4.16
N SER A 9 -20.58 4.33 2.93
CA SER A 9 -21.97 4.01 2.62
C SER A 9 -22.00 2.86 1.63
N ARG A 10 -22.72 1.80 1.97
CA ARG A 10 -22.91 0.62 1.13
C ARG A 10 -21.62 0.01 0.56
N PHE A 11 -20.52 0.05 1.30
CA PHE A 11 -19.21 -0.42 0.86
C PHE A 11 -18.92 -1.81 1.47
N ARG A 12 -18.72 -2.82 0.62
CA ARG A 12 -18.47 -4.22 1.03
C ARG A 12 -19.49 -4.70 2.06
N GLY A 13 -19.06 -5.15 3.25
CA GLY A 13 -19.93 -5.59 4.35
C GLY A 13 -20.59 -4.46 5.13
N VAL A 14 -20.23 -3.19 4.88
CA VAL A 14 -20.70 -2.03 5.64
C VAL A 14 -21.88 -1.37 4.93
N ARG A 15 -23.04 -1.35 5.58
CA ARG A 15 -24.23 -0.64 5.08
C ARG A 15 -24.06 0.87 5.19
N GLU A 16 -23.66 1.36 6.35
CA GLU A 16 -23.43 2.77 6.65
C GLU A 16 -22.52 2.86 7.89
N THR A 17 -21.61 3.82 7.93
CA THR A 17 -20.91 4.19 9.17
C THR A 17 -21.80 5.12 9.99
N GLU A 18 -22.14 4.74 11.23
CA GLU A 18 -22.97 5.59 12.12
C GLU A 18 -22.35 6.97 12.37
N ARG A 19 -21.02 7.02 12.45
CA ARG A 19 -20.22 8.23 12.53
C ARG A 19 -18.92 8.04 11.74
N PRO A 20 -18.30 9.13 11.23
CA PRO A 20 -17.00 9.03 10.58
C PRO A 20 -15.98 8.35 11.49
N ILE A 21 -15.22 7.40 10.94
CA ILE A 21 -14.10 6.75 11.62
C ILE A 21 -12.96 7.77 11.66
N GLU A 22 -12.59 8.19 12.86
CA GLU A 22 -11.47 9.11 13.06
C GLU A 22 -10.14 8.33 13.08
N LEU A 23 -9.15 8.87 12.37
CA LEU A 23 -7.83 8.28 12.28
C LEU A 23 -6.83 9.18 13.03
N GLY A 24 -5.84 8.55 13.68
CA GLY A 24 -4.61 9.17 14.17
C GLY A 24 -3.41 8.89 13.26
N ARG A 25 -2.22 9.36 13.65
CA ARG A 25 -0.98 9.08 12.87
C ARG A 25 -0.63 7.59 12.81
N PHE A 26 -1.04 6.85 13.82
CA PHE A 26 -0.92 5.40 13.93
C PHE A 26 -2.26 4.85 14.42
N ASN A 27 -2.75 3.79 13.77
CA ASN A 27 -4.06 3.20 14.03
C ASN A 27 -3.93 1.68 14.05
N VAL A 28 -4.61 1.05 14.99
CA VAL A 28 -4.77 -0.41 15.04
C VAL A 28 -6.26 -0.69 14.98
N LEU A 29 -6.72 -1.39 13.95
CA LEU A 29 -8.12 -1.78 13.79
C LEU A 29 -8.31 -3.16 14.44
N LEU A 30 -9.06 -3.20 15.55
CA LEU A 30 -9.35 -4.43 16.29
C LEU A 30 -10.84 -4.78 16.18
N GLY A 31 -11.15 -6.08 16.26
CA GLY A 31 -12.52 -6.58 16.19
C GLY A 31 -12.58 -8.02 15.71
N ARG A 32 -13.76 -8.64 15.86
CA ARG A 32 -14.01 -10.02 15.40
C ARG A 32 -13.85 -10.14 13.87
N ASN A 33 -13.77 -11.37 13.38
CA ASN A 33 -13.85 -11.62 11.95
C ASN A 33 -15.17 -11.07 11.40
N ASN A 34 -15.10 -10.54 10.17
CA ASN A 34 -16.23 -9.87 9.49
C ASN A 34 -16.72 -8.55 10.16
N SER A 35 -15.94 -7.92 11.03
CA SER A 35 -16.30 -6.62 11.63
C SER A 35 -16.01 -5.41 10.74
N GLY A 36 -15.51 -5.60 9.51
CA GLY A 36 -15.20 -4.52 8.57
C GLY A 36 -13.79 -3.92 8.65
N LYS A 37 -12.84 -4.56 9.36
CA LYS A 37 -11.43 -4.08 9.46
C LYS A 37 -10.78 -3.94 8.08
N THR A 38 -10.68 -5.05 7.34
CA THR A 38 -10.16 -5.08 5.97
C THR A 38 -10.97 -4.16 5.05
N THR A 39 -12.29 -4.06 5.25
CA THR A 39 -13.15 -3.13 4.48
C THR A 39 -12.70 -1.66 4.59
N VAL A 40 -12.30 -1.22 5.78
CA VAL A 40 -11.77 0.15 5.97
C VAL A 40 -10.42 0.32 5.26
N LEU A 41 -9.54 -0.67 5.33
CA LEU A 41 -8.25 -0.64 4.62
C LEU A 41 -8.44 -0.62 3.10
N GLU A 42 -9.31 -1.47 2.57
CA GLU A 42 -9.66 -1.50 1.15
C GLU A 42 -10.20 -0.14 0.69
N ALA A 43 -11.11 0.49 1.45
CA ALA A 43 -11.62 1.81 1.10
C ALA A 43 -10.50 2.86 1.09
N LEU A 44 -9.66 2.92 2.13
CA LEU A 44 -8.53 3.86 2.18
C LEU A 44 -7.54 3.66 1.02
N SER A 45 -7.36 2.42 0.55
CA SER A 45 -6.40 2.09 -0.51
C SER A 45 -6.80 2.63 -1.90
N LEU A 46 -8.04 3.09 -2.07
CA LEU A 46 -8.53 3.75 -3.29
C LEU A 46 -8.00 5.19 -3.44
N LEU A 47 -7.39 5.74 -2.38
CA LEU A 47 -6.65 6.99 -2.45
C LEU A 47 -5.25 6.78 -3.06
N PRO A 48 -4.62 7.83 -3.60
CA PRO A 48 -5.20 9.18 -3.79
C PRO A 48 -6.15 9.28 -4.98
N HIS A 49 -6.22 8.24 -5.82
CA HIS A 49 -7.17 8.14 -6.92
C HIS A 49 -7.37 6.66 -7.31
N PRO A 50 -8.61 6.18 -7.51
CA PRO A 50 -8.90 4.76 -7.76
C PRO A 50 -8.37 4.25 -9.11
N ASP A 51 -8.18 5.16 -10.08
CA ASP A 51 -7.60 4.83 -11.40
C ASP A 51 -6.06 4.87 -11.45
N LEU A 52 -5.37 5.21 -10.35
CA LEU A 52 -3.91 5.09 -10.32
C LEU A 52 -3.51 3.67 -9.96
N GLY A 53 -2.46 3.16 -10.61
CA GLY A 53 -1.93 1.81 -10.39
C GLY A 53 -0.73 1.76 -9.45
N LEU A 54 -0.21 0.56 -9.22
CA LEU A 54 1.08 0.33 -8.54
C LEU A 54 2.10 -0.14 -9.58
N PRO A 55 2.69 0.75 -10.41
CA PRO A 55 3.46 0.35 -11.59
C PRO A 55 4.66 -0.56 -11.29
N TRP A 56 5.17 -0.56 -10.06
CA TRP A 56 6.25 -1.45 -9.64
C TRP A 56 5.82 -2.90 -9.33
N VAL A 57 4.52 -3.14 -9.12
CA VAL A 57 3.95 -4.46 -8.78
C VAL A 57 2.97 -4.96 -9.86
N TYR A 58 2.10 -4.06 -10.34
CA TYR A 58 1.07 -4.32 -11.31
C TYR A 58 1.10 -3.25 -12.40
N GLU A 59 1.71 -3.59 -13.53
CA GLU A 59 1.73 -2.72 -14.70
C GLU A 59 0.35 -2.63 -15.36
N GLY A 60 -0.07 -1.41 -15.70
CA GLY A 60 -1.33 -1.15 -16.42
C GLY A 60 -2.62 -1.35 -15.62
N LYS A 61 -2.56 -1.83 -14.37
CA LYS A 61 -3.74 -2.05 -13.53
C LYS A 61 -4.00 -0.90 -12.59
N LYS A 62 -5.28 -0.58 -12.38
CA LYS A 62 -5.76 0.43 -11.46
C LYS A 62 -5.88 -0.12 -10.05
N ARG A 63 -5.79 0.72 -9.02
CA ARG A 63 -5.93 0.32 -7.60
C ARG A 63 -7.18 -0.50 -7.34
N HIS A 64 -8.33 -0.05 -7.84
CA HIS A 64 -9.58 -0.79 -7.62
C HIS A 64 -9.57 -2.16 -8.28
N GLU A 65 -8.96 -2.29 -9.47
CA GLU A 65 -8.79 -3.57 -10.17
C GLU A 65 -7.87 -4.50 -9.37
N ILE A 66 -6.72 -3.99 -8.91
CA ILE A 66 -5.76 -4.74 -8.08
C ILE A 66 -6.45 -5.29 -6.83
N ILE A 67 -7.19 -4.45 -6.09
CA ILE A 67 -7.93 -4.89 -4.90
C ILE A 67 -8.93 -5.98 -5.28
N THR A 68 -9.72 -5.74 -6.34
CA THR A 68 -10.75 -6.69 -6.74
C THR A 68 -10.22 -7.98 -7.32
N GLU A 69 -9.00 -8.05 -7.86
CA GLU A 69 -8.40 -9.27 -8.38
C GLU A 69 -7.59 -10.03 -7.32
N VAL A 70 -6.93 -9.30 -6.41
CA VAL A 70 -6.05 -9.88 -5.39
C VAL A 70 -6.87 -10.42 -4.22
N LEU A 71 -7.90 -9.67 -3.81
CA LEU A 71 -8.71 -10.01 -2.65
C LEU A 71 -10.07 -10.57 -3.01
N HIS A 72 -10.57 -10.23 -4.20
CA HIS A 72 -11.90 -10.61 -4.65
C HIS A 72 -11.79 -11.35 -5.99
N ASP A 73 -12.89 -11.92 -6.47
CA ASP A 73 -12.92 -12.74 -7.70
C ASP A 73 -12.87 -11.91 -9.01
N GLY A 74 -12.24 -10.74 -8.98
CA GLY A 74 -12.10 -9.82 -10.11
C GLY A 74 -13.31 -8.93 -10.38
N ARG A 75 -14.39 -9.03 -9.59
CA ARG A 75 -15.63 -8.29 -9.86
C ARG A 75 -15.76 -7.06 -8.96
N LEU A 76 -15.89 -5.88 -9.56
CA LEU A 76 -16.07 -4.62 -8.82
C LEU A 76 -17.36 -4.57 -7.99
N ALA A 77 -18.40 -5.29 -8.41
CA ALA A 77 -19.63 -5.46 -7.63
C ALA A 77 -19.36 -6.03 -6.23
N THR A 78 -18.27 -6.79 -6.03
CA THR A 78 -17.89 -7.29 -4.70
C THR A 78 -17.58 -6.16 -3.72
N SER A 79 -17.20 -4.96 -4.20
CA SER A 79 -16.97 -3.76 -3.39
C SER A 79 -18.26 -3.08 -2.91
N ILE A 80 -19.43 -3.57 -3.34
CA ILE A 80 -20.73 -2.96 -3.07
C ILE A 80 -21.52 -3.81 -2.08
N TYR A 81 -22.18 -3.17 -1.13
CA TYR A 81 -23.02 -3.84 -0.14
C TYR A 81 -24.15 -4.62 -0.81
N LYS A 82 -24.22 -5.91 -0.48
CA LYS A 82 -25.09 -6.90 -1.14
C LYS A 82 -24.84 -7.01 -2.66
N TYR A 83 -23.66 -6.62 -3.11
CA TYR A 83 -23.18 -6.79 -4.48
C TYR A 83 -24.01 -6.07 -5.55
N SER A 84 -24.76 -5.03 -5.16
CA SER A 84 -25.68 -4.32 -6.06
C SER A 84 -25.88 -2.86 -5.68
N GLY A 85 -26.04 -2.02 -6.71
CA GLY A 85 -26.28 -0.58 -6.58
C GLY A 85 -24.98 0.23 -6.63
N GLU A 86 -24.83 1.15 -5.69
CA GLU A 86 -23.67 2.04 -5.57
C GLU A 86 -23.11 1.98 -4.15
N ALA A 87 -21.78 2.11 -4.05
CA ALA A 87 -21.06 2.28 -2.80
C ALA A 87 -20.32 3.63 -2.80
N GLU A 88 -20.15 4.21 -1.61
CA GLU A 88 -19.41 5.44 -1.41
C GLU A 88 -18.40 5.32 -0.27
N ALA A 89 -17.24 5.95 -0.47
CA ALA A 89 -16.27 6.21 0.58
C ALA A 89 -15.92 7.70 0.56
N LEU A 90 -16.20 8.40 1.66
CA LEU A 90 -15.93 9.81 1.87
C LEU A 90 -14.73 9.98 2.78
N TYR A 91 -13.78 10.80 2.37
CA TYR A 91 -12.52 11.05 3.07
C TYR A 91 -12.38 12.52 3.42
N HIS A 92 -11.89 12.78 4.63
CA HIS A 92 -11.39 14.09 5.02
C HIS A 92 -9.86 14.03 4.97
N ILE A 93 -9.26 14.74 4.01
CA ILE A 93 -7.80 14.76 3.81
C ILE A 93 -7.18 16.04 4.38
N GLU A 94 -6.01 15.93 5.00
CA GLU A 94 -5.36 17.07 5.67
C GLU A 94 -3.81 17.02 5.57
N LEU A 95 -3.17 18.04 5.02
CA LEU A 95 -1.72 18.16 5.10
C LEU A 95 -1.29 19.62 5.12
N GLY A 96 -0.28 19.93 5.94
CA GLY A 96 0.28 21.28 6.00
C GLY A 96 -0.72 22.38 6.36
N GLY A 97 -1.79 22.06 7.10
CA GLY A 97 -2.86 23.01 7.43
C GLY A 97 -3.95 23.15 6.37
N VAL A 98 -3.82 22.51 5.21
CA VAL A 98 -4.86 22.45 4.18
C VAL A 98 -5.77 21.25 4.44
N SER A 99 -7.08 21.49 4.55
CA SER A 99 -8.10 20.46 4.66
C SER A 99 -9.01 20.41 3.43
N SER A 100 -9.30 19.21 2.94
CA SER A 100 -10.22 19.02 1.81
C SER A 100 -11.06 17.75 1.98
N ARG A 101 -12.10 17.60 1.16
CA ARG A 101 -12.91 16.38 1.09
C ARG A 101 -12.68 15.69 -0.24
N ALA A 102 -12.48 14.39 -0.18
CA ALA A 102 -12.43 13.50 -1.34
C ALA A 102 -13.54 12.46 -1.23
N LYS A 103 -14.05 11.97 -2.35
CA LYS A 103 -15.08 10.92 -2.38
C LYS A 103 -14.81 9.96 -3.52
N VAL A 104 -14.91 8.67 -3.24
CA VAL A 104 -14.96 7.62 -4.27
C VAL A 104 -16.38 7.09 -4.32
N LYS A 105 -16.96 7.05 -5.52
CA LYS A 105 -18.20 6.33 -5.84
C LYS A 105 -17.84 5.09 -6.63
N ILE A 106 -18.43 3.95 -6.29
CA ILE A 106 -18.23 2.67 -6.96
C ILE A 106 -19.56 2.15 -7.48
N ARG A 107 -19.57 1.80 -8.76
CA ARG A 107 -20.66 1.09 -9.44
C ARG A 107 -20.10 -0.15 -10.14
N PRO A 108 -20.93 -1.11 -10.56
CA PRO A 108 -20.45 -2.28 -11.30
C PRO A 108 -19.63 -1.93 -12.54
N GLU A 109 -19.90 -0.78 -13.18
CA GLU A 109 -19.25 -0.34 -14.41
C GLU A 109 -17.93 0.42 -14.18
N GLY A 110 -17.64 0.81 -12.94
CA GLY A 110 -16.39 1.50 -12.62
C GLY A 110 -16.45 2.40 -11.38
N CYS A 111 -15.32 3.10 -11.17
CA CYS A 111 -15.15 4.05 -10.08
C CYS A 111 -15.18 5.50 -10.59
N ALA A 112 -15.69 6.41 -9.76
CA ALA A 112 -15.57 7.84 -9.97
C ALA A 112 -14.96 8.49 -8.72
N PHE A 113 -14.03 9.41 -8.93
CA PHE A 113 -13.35 10.15 -7.87
C PHE A 113 -13.78 11.61 -7.90
N TYR A 114 -13.93 12.19 -6.71
CA TYR A 114 -14.35 13.57 -6.53
C TYR A 114 -13.46 14.28 -5.52
N LEU A 115 -13.13 15.54 -5.80
CA LEU A 115 -12.49 16.47 -4.88
C LEU A 115 -13.41 17.68 -4.73
N LYS A 116 -13.79 18.04 -3.49
CA LYS A 116 -14.72 19.16 -3.22
C LYS A 116 -16.00 19.13 -4.09
N GLU A 117 -16.59 17.94 -4.25
CA GLU A 117 -17.78 17.65 -5.08
C GLU A 117 -17.58 17.69 -6.61
N GLU A 118 -16.40 18.07 -7.11
CA GLU A 118 -16.09 18.03 -8.55
C GLU A 118 -15.49 16.67 -8.92
N ARG A 119 -15.95 16.09 -10.05
CA ARG A 119 -15.34 14.87 -10.57
C ARG A 119 -13.90 15.18 -10.99
N ALA A 120 -12.95 14.43 -10.42
CA ALA A 120 -11.54 14.65 -10.62
C ALA A 120 -10.95 13.53 -11.47
N SER A 121 -10.13 13.90 -12.46
CA SER A 121 -9.24 12.96 -13.17
C SER A 121 -7.93 12.78 -12.39
N PRO A 122 -7.09 11.79 -12.73
CA PRO A 122 -5.75 11.66 -12.15
C PRO A 122 -4.90 12.93 -12.30
N ASN A 123 -4.94 13.58 -13.47
CA ASN A 123 -4.17 14.81 -13.72
C ASN A 123 -4.70 16.01 -12.92
N TYR A 124 -6.03 16.14 -12.79
CA TYR A 124 -6.60 17.18 -11.93
C TYR A 124 -6.27 16.93 -10.46
N THR A 125 -6.28 15.66 -10.04
CA THR A 125 -5.87 15.26 -8.68
C THR A 125 -4.41 15.59 -8.43
N LEU A 126 -3.51 15.29 -9.38
CA LEU A 126 -2.10 15.67 -9.31
C LEU A 126 -1.92 17.18 -9.12
N LEU A 127 -2.60 17.98 -9.95
CA LEU A 127 -2.57 19.44 -9.84
C LEU A 127 -2.99 19.91 -8.44
N LYS A 128 -4.12 19.41 -7.93
CA LYS A 128 -4.62 19.79 -6.60
C LYS A 128 -3.72 19.33 -5.46
N MET A 129 -3.14 18.14 -5.55
CA MET A 129 -2.20 17.64 -4.54
C MET A 129 -0.91 18.48 -4.51
N LYS A 130 -0.44 18.98 -5.66
CA LYS A 130 0.68 19.95 -5.71
C LYS A 130 0.29 21.32 -5.14
N GLU A 131 -0.85 21.87 -5.55
CA GLU A 131 -1.35 23.16 -5.05
C GLU A 131 -1.51 23.16 -3.52
N TRP A 132 -1.97 22.04 -2.96
CA TRP A 132 -2.17 21.88 -1.51
C TRP A 132 -0.91 21.44 -0.75
N GLY A 133 0.23 21.29 -1.43
CA GLY A 133 1.50 20.91 -0.79
C GLY A 133 1.56 19.46 -0.30
N PHE A 134 0.74 18.57 -0.86
CA PHE A 134 0.80 17.13 -0.55
C PHE A 134 1.99 16.40 -1.16
N MET A 135 2.57 16.99 -2.20
CA MET A 135 3.73 16.47 -2.93
C MET A 135 4.52 17.62 -3.58
N ASP A 136 5.74 17.31 -3.99
CA ASP A 136 6.66 18.26 -4.61
C ASP A 136 6.11 18.79 -5.96
N GLN A 137 6.47 20.03 -6.31
CA GLN A 137 5.99 20.67 -7.55
C GLN A 137 6.44 19.93 -8.81
N GLU A 138 7.56 19.21 -8.75
CA GLU A 138 8.09 18.37 -9.82
C GLU A 138 7.47 16.98 -9.88
N GLY A 139 6.69 16.58 -8.87
CA GLY A 139 6.14 15.22 -8.78
C GLY A 139 5.18 14.89 -9.94
N ASP A 140 5.13 13.63 -10.34
CA ASP A 140 4.32 13.15 -11.46
C ASP A 140 3.17 12.23 -10.97
N LEU A 141 2.48 11.56 -11.90
CA LEU A 141 1.44 10.59 -11.55
C LEU A 141 1.99 9.38 -10.78
N ARG A 142 3.27 9.05 -10.93
CA ARG A 142 3.92 7.98 -10.16
C ARG A 142 4.10 8.42 -8.72
N ALA A 143 4.67 9.61 -8.49
CA ALA A 143 4.79 10.20 -7.17
C ALA A 143 3.43 10.37 -6.47
N LEU A 144 2.39 10.76 -7.23
CA LEU A 144 1.02 10.77 -6.73
C LEU A 144 0.58 9.37 -6.31
N SER A 145 0.76 8.35 -7.15
CA SER A 145 0.41 6.98 -6.76
C SER A 145 1.17 6.51 -5.51
N ASN A 146 2.42 6.91 -5.32
CA ASN A 146 3.22 6.50 -4.16
C ASN A 146 2.68 7.01 -2.81
N LEU A 147 1.75 7.97 -2.79
CA LEU A 147 1.24 8.52 -1.53
C LEU A 147 0.54 7.49 -0.63
N VAL A 148 0.01 6.40 -1.21
CA VAL A 148 -0.71 5.36 -0.48
C VAL A 148 -0.19 3.98 -0.87
N LEU A 149 0.33 3.22 0.10
CA LEU A 149 0.70 1.82 -0.08
C LEU A 149 -0.27 0.94 0.71
N PHE A 150 -0.90 -0.01 0.04
CA PHE A 150 -1.72 -1.06 0.67
C PHE A 150 -1.06 -2.41 0.51
N ILE A 151 -0.91 -3.12 1.63
CA ILE A 151 -0.35 -4.45 1.74
C ILE A 151 -1.49 -5.38 2.20
N PRO A 152 -2.18 -6.05 1.28
CA PRO A 152 -3.22 -7.01 1.62
C PRO A 152 -2.65 -8.29 2.25
N SER A 153 -3.48 -9.03 2.98
CA SER A 153 -3.18 -10.41 3.40
C SER A 153 -3.24 -11.36 2.19
N SER A 154 -2.21 -11.30 1.33
CA SER A 154 -2.14 -12.09 0.10
C SER A 154 -0.70 -12.49 -0.20
N GLY A 155 -0.42 -13.81 -0.20
CA GLY A 155 0.89 -14.34 -0.60
C GLY A 155 1.25 -13.98 -2.04
N ASP A 156 0.26 -13.90 -2.94
CA ASP A 156 0.46 -13.49 -4.34
C ASP A 156 0.93 -12.05 -4.45
N PHE A 157 0.37 -11.16 -3.62
CA PHE A 157 0.81 -9.77 -3.56
C PHE A 157 2.26 -9.67 -3.05
N ILE A 158 2.61 -10.40 -1.99
CA ILE A 158 3.97 -10.44 -1.46
C ILE A 158 4.97 -10.94 -2.51
N ARG A 159 4.65 -12.04 -3.21
CA ARG A 159 5.50 -12.55 -4.30
C ARG A 159 5.72 -11.49 -5.38
N ARG A 160 4.68 -10.77 -5.79
CA ARG A 160 4.81 -9.69 -6.77
C ARG A 160 5.60 -8.49 -6.25
N LEU A 161 5.53 -8.18 -4.94
CA LEU A 161 6.40 -7.16 -4.32
C LEU A 161 7.87 -7.57 -4.40
N ILE A 162 8.18 -8.85 -4.14
CA ILE A 162 9.54 -9.39 -4.24
C ILE A 162 10.04 -9.34 -5.68
N ASP A 163 9.24 -9.79 -6.64
CA ASP A 163 9.58 -9.73 -8.08
C ASP A 163 9.76 -8.29 -8.56
N GLY A 164 8.91 -7.38 -8.08
CA GLY A 164 9.04 -5.95 -8.31
C GLY A 164 10.36 -5.42 -7.76
N ALA A 165 10.71 -5.77 -6.52
CA ALA A 165 11.94 -5.32 -5.85
C ALA A 165 13.19 -5.84 -6.57
N TYR A 166 13.17 -7.09 -7.04
CA TYR A 166 14.23 -7.65 -7.88
C TYR A 166 14.40 -6.86 -9.20
N ARG A 167 13.29 -6.59 -9.91
CA ARG A 167 13.34 -5.88 -11.20
C ARG A 167 13.73 -4.41 -11.09
N ASN A 168 13.46 -3.79 -9.94
CA ASN A 168 13.72 -2.36 -9.69
C ASN A 168 14.78 -2.17 -8.59
N PHE A 169 15.74 -3.12 -8.47
CA PHE A 169 16.68 -3.13 -7.36
C PHE A 169 17.56 -1.88 -7.33
N GLU A 170 17.85 -1.27 -8.48
CA GLU A 170 18.54 0.02 -8.58
C GLU A 170 17.87 1.14 -7.77
N LEU A 171 16.53 1.17 -7.69
CA LEU A 171 15.81 2.16 -6.87
C LEU A 171 16.06 1.91 -5.38
N ILE A 172 16.00 0.63 -4.97
CA ILE A 172 16.28 0.18 -3.59
C ILE A 172 17.73 0.48 -3.20
N GLU A 173 18.66 0.28 -4.13
CA GLU A 173 20.08 0.57 -3.95
C GLU A 173 20.33 2.07 -3.81
N SER A 174 19.75 2.88 -4.70
CA SER A 174 19.92 4.34 -4.74
C SER A 174 19.52 5.03 -3.44
N VAL A 175 18.53 4.50 -2.73
CA VAL A 175 18.10 5.03 -1.43
C VAL A 175 18.80 4.35 -0.26
N GLY A 176 19.62 3.32 -0.48
CA GLY A 176 20.32 2.57 0.56
C GLY A 176 19.45 1.60 1.38
N ALA A 177 18.24 1.28 0.92
CA ALA A 177 17.29 0.46 1.66
C ALA A 177 17.77 -0.99 1.87
N HIS A 178 18.43 -1.56 0.85
CA HIS A 178 19.03 -2.90 0.89
C HIS A 178 19.98 -3.13 2.08
N ASN A 179 20.67 -2.08 2.54
CA ASN A 179 21.55 -2.12 3.71
C ASN A 179 20.78 -1.79 5.01
N ARG A 180 19.98 -0.72 5.01
CA ARG A 180 19.27 -0.27 6.21
C ARG A 180 18.28 -1.29 6.75
N VAL A 181 17.46 -1.89 5.87
CA VAL A 181 16.44 -2.87 6.28
C VAL A 181 17.09 -4.05 7.01
N VAL A 182 18.25 -4.51 6.53
CA VAL A 182 19.00 -5.60 7.16
C VAL A 182 19.51 -5.21 8.53
N ARG A 183 20.22 -4.08 8.63
CA ARG A 183 20.87 -3.63 9.87
C ARG A 183 19.86 -3.20 10.93
N GLU A 184 18.80 -2.53 10.54
CA GLU A 184 17.87 -1.89 11.47
C GLU A 184 16.69 -2.79 11.87
N VAL A 185 16.39 -3.82 11.08
CA VAL A 185 15.26 -4.74 11.31
C VAL A 185 15.73 -6.18 11.38
N ILE A 186 16.29 -6.74 10.31
CA ILE A 186 16.57 -8.19 10.25
C ILE A 186 17.52 -8.63 11.37
N ASN A 187 18.71 -8.03 11.46
CA ASN A 187 19.72 -8.43 12.44
C ASN A 187 19.30 -8.17 13.90
N LYS A 188 18.21 -7.43 14.14
CA LYS A 188 17.65 -7.26 15.49
C LYS A 188 16.65 -8.36 15.86
N CYS A 189 16.21 -9.14 14.88
CA CYS A 189 15.17 -10.16 15.03
C CYS A 189 15.70 -11.59 15.01
N ILE A 190 16.98 -11.79 14.67
CA ILE A 190 17.62 -13.11 14.54
C ILE A 190 19.04 -13.07 15.06
N ASP A 191 19.53 -14.23 15.49
CA ASP A 191 20.91 -14.44 15.94
C ASP A 191 21.86 -14.71 14.76
N GLU A 192 21.69 -13.97 13.66
CA GLU A 192 22.54 -14.04 12.47
C GLU A 192 22.96 -12.63 12.02
N GLU A 193 24.17 -12.51 11.46
CA GLU A 193 24.68 -11.26 10.92
C GLU A 193 24.61 -11.25 9.39
N PHE A 194 23.64 -10.53 8.87
CA PHE A 194 23.54 -10.20 7.44
C PHE A 194 24.04 -8.77 7.19
N THR A 195 24.54 -8.52 5.99
CA THR A 195 25.03 -7.19 5.60
C THR A 195 24.05 -6.43 4.71
N GLU A 196 23.47 -7.11 3.72
CA GLU A 196 22.63 -6.49 2.70
C GLU A 196 21.69 -7.50 2.02
N VAL A 197 20.58 -7.00 1.49
CA VAL A 197 19.79 -7.69 0.46
C VAL A 197 20.49 -7.50 -0.89
N VAL A 198 20.60 -8.54 -1.71
CA VAL A 198 21.22 -8.47 -3.04
C VAL A 198 20.43 -9.28 -4.09
N PRO A 199 20.36 -8.82 -5.35
CA PRO A 199 19.76 -9.56 -6.45
C PRO A 199 20.78 -10.56 -7.01
N VAL A 200 20.57 -11.86 -6.81
CA VAL A 200 21.50 -12.92 -7.23
C VAL A 200 20.71 -14.10 -7.79
N LYS A 201 21.10 -14.58 -8.98
CA LYS A 201 20.46 -15.75 -9.63
C LYS A 201 18.94 -15.61 -9.80
N GLN A 202 18.48 -14.43 -10.26
CA GLN A 202 17.06 -14.15 -10.51
C GLN A 202 16.16 -14.14 -9.26
N GLU A 203 16.74 -13.94 -8.08
CA GLU A 203 15.98 -13.80 -6.84
C GLU A 203 16.70 -12.85 -5.86
N LEU A 204 15.97 -12.40 -4.83
CA LEU A 204 16.56 -11.65 -3.72
C LEU A 204 17.18 -12.61 -2.70
N ARG A 205 18.37 -12.25 -2.23
CA ARG A 205 19.13 -12.99 -1.24
C ARG A 205 19.67 -12.06 -0.16
N LEU A 206 19.90 -12.59 1.04
CA LEU A 206 20.67 -11.90 2.07
C LEU A 206 22.12 -12.36 2.01
N ARG A 207 23.04 -11.40 2.01
CA ARG A 207 24.47 -11.67 2.15
C ARG A 207 24.81 -11.86 3.62
N LYS A 208 25.33 -13.03 3.97
CA LYS A 208 25.83 -13.37 5.31
C LYS A 208 27.35 -13.35 5.30
N GLU A 209 27.95 -12.74 6.31
CA GLU A 209 29.40 -12.70 6.50
C GLU A 209 29.78 -13.46 7.77
N TYR A 210 30.86 -14.23 7.70
CA TYR A 210 31.39 -14.99 8.83
C TYR A 210 32.64 -14.31 9.43
N PRO A 211 33.02 -14.64 10.68
CA PRO A 211 34.21 -14.08 11.32
C PRO A 211 35.52 -14.29 10.53
N ASP A 212 35.59 -15.34 9.72
CA ASP A 212 36.74 -15.65 8.85
C ASP A 212 36.75 -14.85 7.53
N ARG A 213 35.81 -13.90 7.38
CA ARG A 213 35.57 -13.08 6.18
C ARG A 213 35.06 -13.84 4.96
N SER A 214 34.70 -15.11 5.11
CA SER A 214 33.93 -15.80 4.08
C SER A 214 32.50 -15.26 4.03
N SER A 215 31.88 -15.35 2.87
CA SER A 215 30.49 -14.91 2.69
C SER A 215 29.71 -15.86 1.80
N PHE A 216 28.40 -15.91 2.02
CA PHE A 216 27.48 -16.64 1.15
C PHE A 216 26.11 -15.97 1.12
N HIS A 217 25.30 -16.35 0.14
CA HIS A 217 24.01 -15.74 -0.13
C HIS A 217 22.86 -16.67 0.22
N VAL A 218 22.15 -16.36 1.32
CA VAL A 218 20.93 -17.05 1.77
C VAL A 218 19.74 -16.54 0.98
N ARG A 219 18.87 -17.42 0.49
CA ARG A 219 17.67 -16.99 -0.24
C ARG A 219 16.70 -16.31 0.70
N LEU A 220 16.09 -15.21 0.28
CA LEU A 220 15.15 -14.48 1.13
C LEU A 220 13.96 -15.36 1.57
N LYS A 221 13.47 -16.21 0.66
CA LYS A 221 12.38 -17.16 0.96
C LYS A 221 12.76 -18.28 1.95
N ASP A 222 14.06 -18.52 2.15
CA ASP A 222 14.55 -19.59 3.04
C ASP A 222 14.80 -19.06 4.47
N VAL A 223 14.64 -17.75 4.74
CA VAL A 223 14.80 -17.16 6.09
C VAL A 223 13.51 -17.19 6.93
N GLY A 224 12.42 -17.68 6.36
CA GLY A 224 11.10 -17.76 6.98
C GLY A 224 10.14 -16.66 6.51
N ASP A 225 8.88 -17.04 6.35
CA ASP A 225 7.81 -16.24 5.73
C ASP A 225 7.64 -14.85 6.38
N GLY A 226 7.78 -14.78 7.71
CA GLY A 226 7.68 -13.52 8.46
C GLY A 226 8.75 -12.51 8.05
N LEU A 227 10.00 -12.95 7.93
CA LEU A 227 11.12 -12.08 7.51
C LEU A 227 11.05 -11.78 6.01
N GLU A 228 10.72 -12.75 5.17
CA GLU A 228 10.53 -12.52 3.73
C GLU A 228 9.49 -11.41 3.48
N ARG A 229 8.33 -11.49 4.16
CA ARG A 229 7.27 -10.48 4.09
C ARG A 229 7.75 -9.12 4.62
N ALA A 230 8.38 -9.09 5.80
CA ALA A 230 8.84 -7.83 6.39
C ALA A 230 9.88 -7.13 5.49
N VAL A 231 10.89 -7.85 5.01
CA VAL A 231 11.96 -7.30 4.17
C VAL A 231 11.38 -6.74 2.87
N SER A 232 10.58 -7.53 2.15
CA SER A 232 10.00 -7.10 0.87
C SER A 232 9.15 -5.83 1.01
N VAL A 233 8.35 -5.72 2.07
CA VAL A 233 7.57 -4.51 2.37
C VAL A 233 8.47 -3.33 2.72
N LEU A 234 9.44 -3.52 3.62
CA LEU A 234 10.30 -2.44 4.12
C LEU A 234 11.18 -1.82 3.02
N LEU A 235 11.69 -2.63 2.09
CA LEU A 235 12.43 -2.13 0.93
C LEU A 235 11.58 -1.14 0.12
N TRP A 236 10.30 -1.49 -0.12
CA TRP A 236 9.37 -0.61 -0.83
C TRP A 236 8.96 0.62 -0.02
N LEU A 237 8.82 0.51 1.30
CA LEU A 237 8.51 1.67 2.15
C LEU A 237 9.59 2.75 2.06
N ASP A 238 10.87 2.35 2.06
CA ASP A 238 12.00 3.27 1.93
C ASP A 238 12.07 3.96 0.56
N VAL A 239 11.74 3.23 -0.50
CA VAL A 239 11.71 3.75 -1.88
C VAL A 239 10.52 4.69 -2.10
N LEU A 240 9.32 4.28 -1.67
CA LEU A 240 8.07 4.98 -2.00
C LEU A 240 7.77 6.14 -1.06
N ARG A 241 8.22 6.05 0.21
CA ARG A 241 7.94 7.02 1.29
C ARG A 241 6.46 7.46 1.33
N PRO A 242 5.51 6.52 1.40
CA PRO A 242 4.09 6.83 1.33
C PRO A 242 3.64 7.72 2.50
N LYS A 243 2.61 8.55 2.26
CA LYS A 243 1.96 9.34 3.32
C LYS A 243 0.95 8.53 4.13
N LEU A 244 0.50 7.40 3.59
CA LEU A 244 -0.39 6.45 4.24
C LEU A 244 0.03 5.01 3.90
N VAL A 245 0.32 4.23 4.95
CA VAL A 245 0.58 2.79 4.86
C VAL A 245 -0.62 2.06 5.43
N LEU A 246 -1.14 1.11 4.67
CA LEU A 246 -2.25 0.24 5.05
C LEU A 246 -1.72 -1.18 5.03
N TRP A 247 -1.72 -1.85 6.18
CA TRP A 247 -1.20 -3.20 6.31
C TRP A 247 -2.31 -4.06 6.89
N ASP A 248 -2.78 -5.02 6.10
CA ASP A 248 -3.76 -6.00 6.55
C ASP A 248 -3.06 -7.27 7.06
N ASP A 249 -3.56 -7.81 8.17
CA ASP A 249 -3.14 -9.10 8.73
C ASP A 249 -1.62 -9.23 8.95
N ILE A 250 -1.13 -8.56 10.00
CA ILE A 250 0.25 -8.71 10.50
C ILE A 250 0.33 -9.99 11.35
N GLU A 251 0.07 -11.14 10.73
CA GLU A 251 0.28 -12.45 11.34
C GLU A 251 1.29 -13.24 10.48
N ALA A 252 2.20 -13.95 11.16
CA ALA A 252 3.03 -14.98 10.53
C ALA A 252 2.24 -16.29 10.62
N ASN A 253 1.99 -16.91 9.47
CA ASN A 253 1.33 -18.22 9.39
C ASN A 253 2.30 -19.35 9.74
#